data_AF-A0A2E9SXB0-F1
#
_entry.id   AF-A0A2E9SXB0-F1
#
_cell.length_a   1.000
_cell.length_b   1.000
_cell.length_c   1.000
_cell.angle_alpha   90.00
_cell.angle_beta   90.00
_cell.angle_gamma   90.00
#
_symmetry.space_group_name_H-M   'P 1'
#
loop_
_entity.id
_entity.type
_entity.pdbx_description
1 polymer ?
#
loop_
_entity_poly.entity_id
_entity_poly.type
_entity_poly.pdbx_seq_one_letter_code
_entity_poly.pdbx_strand_id
1 'polypeptide(L)' 'MEAFANEGMMLPEQVWDGVGNNKAGYQLGEGTNSATPLAWTHAEYIKLLRSVSDKHVWDHYPVVEDALK' A
#
# COMPACT_ATOMS: atom_id res chain seq x y z
N MET A 1 4.33 -1.13 5.15
CA MET A 1 4.37 -0.59 3.77
C MET A 1 5.76 -0.11 3.41
N GLU A 2 6.43 0.65 4.29
CA GLU A 2 7.80 1.17 4.06
C GLU A 2 8.82 0.11 3.62
N ALA A 3 8.77 -1.10 4.18
CA ALA A 3 9.66 -2.21 3.80
C ALA A 3 9.51 -2.72 2.35
N PHE A 4 8.44 -2.31 1.65
CA PHE A 4 8.21 -2.65 0.24
C PHE A 4 8.63 -1.53 -0.71
N ALA A 5 9.08 -0.38 -0.19
CA ALA A 5 9.60 0.70 -1.02
C ALA A 5 10.99 0.36 -1.54
N ASN A 6 11.30 0.76 -2.77
CA ASN A 6 12.65 0.67 -3.31
C ASN A 6 13.55 1.81 -2.79
N GLU A 7 14.81 1.86 -3.24
CA GLU A 7 15.77 2.91 -2.85
C GLU A 7 15.29 4.34 -3.18
N GLY A 8 14.42 4.49 -4.18
CA GLY A 8 13.78 5.75 -4.55
C GLY A 8 12.55 6.09 -3.72
N MET A 9 12.24 5.33 -2.67
CA MET A 9 11.03 5.46 -1.84
C MET A 9 9.71 5.23 -2.58
N MET A 10 9.76 4.53 -3.72
CA MET A 10 8.56 4.26 -4.53
C MET A 10 7.88 2.99 -4.05
N LEU A 11 6.62 3.11 -3.63
CA LEU A 11 5.74 1.96 -3.33
C LEU A 11 5.16 1.35 -4.63
N PRO A 12 5.34 0.03 -4.84
CA PRO A 12 4.82 -0.66 -6.02
C PRO A 12 3.33 -0.99 -5.91
N GLU A 13 2.72 -1.40 -7.03
CA GLU A 13 1.41 -2.06 -7.05
C GLU A 13 1.47 -3.46 -6.42
N GLN A 14 2.49 -4.25 -6.79
CA GLN A 14 2.65 -5.64 -6.33
C GLN A 14 4.08 -5.90 -5.84
N VAL A 15 4.21 -6.81 -4.88
CA VAL A 15 5.48 -7.36 -4.41
C VAL A 15 5.50 -8.87 -4.59
N TRP A 16 6.70 -9.44 -4.73
CA TRP A 16 6.86 -10.88 -4.78
C TRP A 16 6.55 -11.53 -3.42
N ASP A 17 5.64 -12.51 -3.42
CA ASP A 17 5.15 -13.18 -2.21
C ASP A 17 5.90 -14.50 -1.89
N GLY A 18 6.85 -14.90 -2.73
CA GLY A 18 7.59 -16.15 -2.58
C GLY A 18 6.93 -17.37 -3.23
N VAL A 19 5.79 -17.20 -3.93
CA VAL A 19 5.01 -18.33 -4.46
C VAL A 19 5.06 -18.39 -5.99
N GLY A 20 5.45 -19.54 -6.52
CA GLY A 20 5.43 -19.82 -7.96
C GLY A 20 6.78 -19.59 -8.65
N ASN A 21 6.75 -19.43 -9.98
CA ASN A 21 7.97 -19.34 -10.78
C ASN A 21 8.52 -17.91 -10.82
N ASN A 22 9.63 -17.68 -10.13
CA ASN A 22 10.32 -16.40 -10.09
C ASN A 22 11.36 -16.25 -11.20
N LYS A 23 10.92 -16.16 -12.46
CA LYS A 23 11.84 -16.02 -13.61
C LYS A 23 12.65 -14.72 -13.61
N ALA A 24 12.13 -13.68 -12.96
CA ALA A 24 12.77 -12.37 -12.91
C ALA A 24 13.78 -12.23 -11.76
N GLY A 25 13.78 -13.16 -10.79
CA GLY A 25 14.75 -13.18 -9.70
C GLY A 25 14.43 -12.24 -8.54
N TYR A 26 13.17 -11.89 -8.31
CA TYR A 26 12.74 -11.03 -7.20
C TYR A 26 13.08 -11.62 -5.82
N GLN A 27 13.38 -10.78 -4.85
CA GLN A 27 13.43 -11.16 -3.44
C GLN A 27 12.03 -11.11 -2.82
N LEU A 28 11.82 -11.82 -1.70
CA LEU A 28 10.54 -11.75 -0.97
C LEU A 28 10.26 -10.30 -0.54
N GLY A 29 9.11 -9.77 -0.93
CA GLY A 29 8.73 -8.38 -0.67
C GLY A 29 9.30 -7.36 -1.66
N GLU A 30 10.12 -7.77 -2.63
CA GLU A 30 10.60 -6.88 -3.69
C GLU A 30 9.45 -6.51 -4.63
N GLY A 31 9.38 -5.23 -5.03
CA GLY A 31 8.44 -4.76 -6.04
C GLY A 31 8.61 -5.52 -7.35
N THR A 32 7.52 -5.98 -7.94
CA THR A 32 7.55 -6.68 -9.23
C THR A 32 7.63 -5.69 -10.39
N ASN A 33 7.73 -6.19 -11.63
CA ASN A 33 7.61 -5.39 -12.86
C ASN A 33 6.18 -4.83 -13.12
N SER A 34 5.29 -4.85 -12.12
CA SER A 34 4.02 -4.12 -12.14
C SER A 34 4.25 -2.60 -12.00
N ALA A 35 3.19 -1.80 -11.92
CA ALA A 35 3.32 -0.35 -11.82
C ALA A 35 4.10 0.07 -10.56
N THR A 36 5.18 0.80 -10.74
CA THR A 36 5.99 1.39 -9.66
C THR A 36 6.51 2.77 -10.10
N PRO A 37 6.14 3.88 -9.42
CA PRO A 37 5.21 3.93 -8.29
C PRO A 37 3.75 3.72 -8.71
N LEU A 38 2.94 3.11 -7.84
CA LEU A 38 1.48 3.23 -7.93
C LEU A 38 1.00 4.39 -7.05
N ALA A 39 0.38 5.40 -7.67
CA ALA A 39 -0.14 6.57 -6.96
C ALA A 39 -1.16 6.17 -5.89
N TRP A 40 -1.98 5.15 -6.15
CA TRP A 40 -2.93 4.62 -5.18
C TRP A 40 -2.21 4.04 -3.95
N THR A 41 -1.19 3.19 -4.11
CA THR A 41 -0.43 2.66 -2.96
C THR A 41 0.15 3.78 -2.09
N HIS A 42 0.64 4.87 -2.71
CA HIS A 42 1.11 6.04 -1.96
C HIS A 42 -0.02 6.76 -1.23
N ALA A 43 -1.17 6.94 -1.87
CA ALA A 43 -2.34 7.55 -1.23
C ALA A 43 -2.80 6.74 -0.02
N GLU A 44 -2.88 5.40 -0.13
CA GLU A 44 -3.21 4.52 1.01
C GLU A 44 -2.19 4.64 2.14
N TYR A 45 -0.89 4.71 1.83
CA TYR A 45 0.14 4.90 2.85
C TYR A 45 -0.03 6.23 3.61
N ILE A 46 -0.30 7.33 2.90
CA ILE A 46 -0.54 8.64 3.54
C ILE A 46 -1.81 8.60 4.40
N LYS A 47 -2.91 8.02 3.88
CA LYS A 47 -4.16 7.86 4.64
C LYS A 47 -3.95 7.03 5.90
N LEU A 48 -3.16 5.96 5.83
CA LEU A 48 -2.80 5.13 6.98
C LEU A 48 -2.04 5.94 8.04
N LEU A 49 -0.97 6.65 7.66
CA LEU A 49 -0.20 7.48 8.58
C LEU A 49 -1.07 8.54 9.26
N ARG A 50 -1.94 9.19 8.48
CA ARG A 50 -2.89 10.18 9.00
C ARG A 50 -3.88 9.54 9.98
N SER A 51 -4.40 8.35 9.64
CA SER A 51 -5.36 7.64 10.47
C SER A 51 -4.76 7.21 11.82
N VAL A 52 -3.50 6.75 11.81
CA VAL A 52 -2.77 6.41 13.04
C VAL A 52 -2.54 7.65 13.91
N SER A 53 -2.14 8.76 13.30
CA SER A 53 -1.97 10.05 13.99
C SER A 53 -3.26 10.52 14.65
N ASP A 54 -4.38 10.45 13.93
CA ASP A 54 -5.70 10.91 14.39
C ASP A 54 -6.40 9.90 15.33
N LYS A 55 -5.87 8.67 15.43
CA LYS A 55 -6.51 7.52 16.10
C LYS A 55 -7.93 7.23 15.58
N HIS A 56 -8.17 7.52 14.31
CA HIS A 56 -9.44 7.34 13.62
C HIS A 56 -9.15 7.08 12.13
N VAL A 57 -9.96 6.25 11.47
CA VAL A 57 -9.81 6.00 10.02
C VAL A 57 -10.14 7.29 9.27
N TRP A 58 -9.14 7.93 8.65
CA TRP A 58 -9.26 9.28 8.12
C TRP A 58 -10.29 9.41 6.98
N ASP A 59 -10.39 8.41 6.11
CA ASP A 59 -11.35 8.36 5.00
C ASP A 59 -12.67 7.66 5.36
N HIS A 60 -12.99 7.56 6.65
CA HIS A 60 -14.32 7.17 7.10
C HIS A 60 -15.33 8.30 6.89
N TYR A 61 -16.55 7.96 6.47
CA TYR A 61 -17.65 8.90 6.24
C TYR A 61 -18.74 8.72 7.30
N PRO A 62 -18.75 9.48 8.41
CA PRO A 62 -19.72 9.30 9.49
C PRO A 62 -21.19 9.36 9.04
N VAL A 63 -21.48 10.21 8.04
CA VAL A 63 -22.82 10.34 7.45
C VAL A 63 -23.35 9.02 6.87
N VAL A 64 -22.48 8.15 6.39
CA VAL A 64 -22.87 6.83 5.85
C VAL A 64 -23.17 5.86 6.99
N GLU A 65 -22.35 5.86 8.03
CA GLU A 65 -22.58 5.04 9.22
C GLU A 65 -23.92 5.40 9.89
N ASP A 66 -24.19 6.69 10.06
CA ASP A 66 -25.43 7.17 10.68
C ASP A 66 -26.68 6.87 9.85
N ALA A 67 -26.56 6.83 8.52
CA ALA A 67 -27.68 6.50 7.63
C ALA A 67 -28.00 5.00 7.55
N LEU A 68 -27.08 4.13 7.99
CA LEU A 68 -27.22 2.66 7.94
C LEU A 68 -27.50 2.01 9.30
N LYS A 69 -27.57 2.80 10.37
CA LYS A 69 -28.04 2.37 11.70
C LYS A 69 -29.55 2.37 11.78
#